data_AF-A0A392PBF8-F1
#
_entry.id   AF-A0A392PBF8-F1
#
_cell.length_a   1.000
_cell.length_b   1.000
_cell.length_c   1.000
_cell.angle_alpha   90.00
_cell.angle_beta   90.00
_cell.angle_gamma   90.00
#
_symmetry.space_group_name_H-M   'P 1'
#
loop_
_entity.id
_entity.type
_entity.pdbx_description
1 polymer ?
#
loop_
_entity_poly.entity_id
_entity_poly.type
_entity_poly.pdbx_seq_one_letter_code
_entity_poly.pdbx_strand_id
1 'polypeptide(L)'
;MFNDIPELVEDRDLRFKNEMFRLVVRALCGFKEFDAVKQLILKIVVDTSQEHLLISAISRLIPALVNAGEIIQALEMLMLLESKGLYFCNHHMFRFWYSNDMLHIRKILEEAKKKDSKLTVALLYHALIVGYCKLQQFDRALKLLTEMKDFGVLYTNLDEYHKLIHSFCLMDMEWKLAIEQLEEMEPMDREMVEDELHTMATMDRQMVEERLEEMSEEQLEEVRISMQKYLS
;
A
#
# COMPACT_ATOMS: atom_id res chain seq x y z
N MET A 1 28.96 11.67 41.04
CA MET A 1 28.73 11.88 39.60
C MET A 1 28.85 10.53 38.90
N PHE A 2 27.90 9.61 39.10
CA PHE A 2 27.76 8.33 38.37
C PHE A 2 26.45 7.72 38.86
N ASN A 3 25.30 8.14 38.32
CA ASN A 3 24.02 7.46 38.56
C ASN A 3 23.06 7.48 37.36
N ASP A 4 23.48 7.92 36.17
CA ASP A 4 22.59 8.04 35.00
C ASP A 4 22.94 7.05 33.87
N ILE A 5 23.29 5.80 34.19
CA ILE A 5 23.73 4.78 33.21
C ILE A 5 22.76 3.59 33.00
N PRO A 6 21.78 3.25 33.87
CA PRO A 6 20.88 2.11 33.60
C PRO A 6 19.95 2.30 32.39
N GLU A 7 19.28 3.45 32.26
CA GLU A 7 18.30 3.71 31.20
C GLU A 7 18.89 3.69 29.79
N LEU A 8 20.13 4.18 29.62
CA LEU A 8 20.82 4.22 28.32
C LEU A 8 21.30 2.84 27.83
N VAL A 9 21.53 1.90 28.74
CA VAL A 9 21.98 0.53 28.41
C VAL A 9 20.79 -0.36 28.07
N GLU A 10 19.68 -0.26 28.81
CA GLU A 10 18.45 -1.01 28.53
C GLU A 10 17.84 -0.65 27.16
N ASP A 11 17.85 0.63 26.78
CA ASP A 11 17.38 1.09 25.48
C ASP A 11 18.28 0.64 24.30
N ARG A 12 19.59 0.50 24.54
CA ARG A 12 20.53 0.01 23.53
C ARG A 12 20.38 -1.51 23.31
N ASP A 13 20.16 -2.27 24.38
CA ASP A 13 19.88 -3.70 24.31
C ASP A 13 18.52 -3.99 23.65
N LEU A 14 17.50 -3.18 23.93
CA LEU A 14 16.19 -3.31 23.28
C LEU A 14 16.28 -3.04 21.77
N ARG A 15 17.02 -2.00 21.36
CA ARG A 15 17.27 -1.72 19.94
C ARG A 15 18.01 -2.86 19.24
N PHE A 16 19.04 -3.42 19.89
CA PHE A 16 19.78 -4.54 19.33
C PHE A 16 18.88 -5.78 19.16
N LYS A 17 18.03 -6.10 20.15
CA LYS A 17 17.04 -7.19 20.06
C LYS A 17 16.06 -6.99 18.90
N ASN A 18 15.58 -5.76 18.70
CA ASN A 18 14.67 -5.44 17.60
C ASN A 18 15.32 -5.63 16.22
N GLU A 19 16.60 -5.26 16.09
CA GLU A 19 17.34 -5.45 14.84
C GLU A 19 17.60 -6.94 14.55
N MET A 20 18.02 -7.69 15.57
CA MET A 20 18.20 -9.14 15.46
C MET A 20 16.90 -9.83 15.07
N PHE A 21 15.77 -9.42 15.65
CA PHE A 21 14.45 -9.93 15.28
C PHE A 21 14.14 -9.70 13.79
N ARG A 22 14.36 -8.48 13.28
CA ARG A 22 14.14 -8.15 11.87
C ARG A 22 14.98 -9.00 10.93
N LEU A 23 16.25 -9.20 11.26
CA LEU A 23 17.16 -10.05 10.48
C LEU A 23 16.69 -11.50 10.45
N VAL A 24 16.27 -12.05 11.59
CA VAL A 24 15.73 -13.41 11.68
C VAL A 24 14.46 -13.55 10.84
N VAL A 25 13.50 -12.64 10.97
CA VAL A 25 12.27 -12.68 10.14
C VAL A 25 12.61 -12.59 8.66
N ARG A 26 13.53 -11.70 8.28
CA ARG A 26 13.97 -11.55 6.89
C ARG A 26 14.59 -12.84 6.35
N ALA A 27 15.45 -13.49 7.13
CA ALA A 27 16.10 -14.74 6.76
C ALA A 27 15.08 -15.87 6.60
N LEU A 28 14.20 -16.08 7.61
CA LEU A 28 13.16 -17.10 7.56
C LEU A 28 12.21 -16.91 6.37
N CYS A 29 11.80 -15.67 6.07
CA CYS A 29 11.03 -15.37 4.87
C CYS A 29 11.79 -15.72 3.59
N GLY A 30 13.10 -15.49 3.54
CA GLY A 30 13.97 -15.86 2.42
C GLY A 30 14.09 -17.37 2.22
N PHE A 31 14.13 -18.13 3.31
CA PHE A 31 14.13 -19.60 3.30
C PHE A 31 12.74 -20.23 3.17
N LYS A 32 11.67 -19.41 3.09
CA LYS A 32 10.26 -19.84 3.04
C LYS A 32 9.82 -20.66 4.28
N GLU A 33 10.48 -20.44 5.41
CA GLU A 33 10.15 -21.01 6.73
C GLU A 33 8.99 -20.22 7.37
N PHE A 34 7.83 -20.17 6.70
CA PHE A 34 6.73 -19.29 7.10
C PHE A 34 6.11 -19.67 8.45
N ASP A 35 6.06 -20.96 8.77
CA ASP A 35 5.52 -21.43 10.05
C ASP A 35 6.37 -20.96 11.24
N ALA A 36 7.70 -20.94 11.08
CA ALA A 36 8.59 -20.39 12.08
C ALA A 36 8.34 -18.89 12.31
N VAL A 37 8.12 -18.12 11.23
CA VAL A 37 7.77 -16.69 11.34
C VAL A 37 6.42 -16.51 12.04
N LYS A 38 5.42 -17.33 11.72
CA LYS A 38 4.10 -17.28 12.39
C LYS A 38 4.21 -17.60 13.88
N GLN A 39 5.02 -18.58 14.28
CA GLN A 39 5.25 -18.86 15.70
C GLN A 39 5.88 -17.67 16.43
N LEU A 40 6.80 -16.95 15.78
CA LEU A 40 7.36 -15.71 16.32
C LEU A 40 6.28 -14.61 16.44
N ILE A 41 5.44 -14.45 15.41
CA ILE A 41 4.30 -13.53 15.43
C ILE A 41 3.36 -13.86 16.58
N LEU A 42 2.99 -15.13 16.79
CA LEU A 42 2.10 -15.54 17.87
C LEU A 42 2.67 -15.20 19.25
N LYS A 43 3.99 -15.37 19.46
CA LYS A 43 4.64 -14.96 20.70
C LYS A 43 4.54 -13.46 20.94
N ILE A 44 4.67 -12.65 19.89
CA ILE A 44 4.55 -11.19 19.96
C ILE A 44 3.10 -10.77 20.18
N VAL A 45 2.12 -11.44 19.56
CA VAL A 45 0.70 -11.14 19.75
C VAL A 45 0.26 -11.34 21.20
N VAL A 46 0.87 -12.29 21.91
CA VAL A 46 0.64 -12.54 23.34
C VAL A 46 1.27 -11.45 24.21
N ASP A 47 2.37 -10.84 23.76
CA ASP A 47 3.04 -9.73 24.44
C ASP A 47 2.58 -8.38 23.85
N THR A 48 1.49 -7.84 24.39
CA THR A 48 0.84 -6.59 23.93
C THR A 48 1.74 -5.34 23.94
N SER A 49 2.97 -5.43 24.45
CA SER A 49 3.91 -4.30 24.52
C SER A 49 4.71 -4.06 23.22
N GLN A 50 4.60 -4.92 22.21
CA GLN A 50 5.51 -4.93 21.04
C GLN A 50 4.82 -4.82 19.67
N GLU A 51 3.82 -3.94 19.53
CA GLU A 51 3.06 -3.74 18.29
C GLU A 51 3.92 -3.39 17.06
N HIS A 52 5.00 -2.62 17.24
CA HIS A 52 5.92 -2.26 16.16
C HIS A 52 6.68 -3.47 15.59
N LEU A 53 6.99 -4.48 16.41
CA LEU A 53 7.63 -5.72 15.95
C LEU A 53 6.65 -6.62 15.19
N LEU A 54 5.40 -6.68 15.65
CA LEU A 54 4.31 -7.38 14.97
C LEU A 54 4.12 -6.84 13.54
N ILE A 55 4.00 -5.52 13.45
CA ILE A 55 3.93 -4.78 12.19
C ILE A 55 5.13 -5.10 11.29
N SER A 56 6.35 -5.00 11.81
CA SER A 56 7.58 -5.19 11.03
C SER A 56 7.71 -6.63 10.52
N ALA A 57 7.23 -7.62 11.27
CA ALA A 57 7.28 -9.02 10.88
C ALA A 57 6.25 -9.33 9.80
N ILE A 58 5.00 -8.93 10.03
CA ILE A 58 3.89 -9.20 9.10
C ILE A 58 4.10 -8.47 7.77
N SER A 59 4.55 -7.21 7.80
CA SER A 59 4.86 -6.46 6.57
C SER A 59 5.97 -7.09 5.74
N ARG A 60 6.88 -7.85 6.36
CA ARG A 60 7.90 -8.61 5.64
C ARG A 60 7.39 -9.95 5.13
N LEU A 61 6.53 -10.61 5.91
CA LEU A 61 5.98 -11.94 5.63
C LEU A 61 4.96 -11.93 4.49
N ILE A 62 4.03 -10.96 4.45
CA ILE A 62 3.00 -10.87 3.41
C ILE A 62 3.61 -10.89 1.99
N PRO A 63 4.62 -10.06 1.66
CA PRO A 63 5.31 -10.17 0.38
C PRO A 63 5.90 -11.55 0.09
N ALA A 64 6.48 -12.18 1.09
CA ALA A 64 7.12 -13.48 0.92
C ALA A 64 6.08 -14.59 0.66
N LEU A 65 4.93 -14.54 1.36
CA LEU A 65 3.80 -15.45 1.15
C LEU A 65 3.21 -15.28 -0.25
N VAL A 66 2.98 -14.03 -0.67
CA VAL A 66 2.42 -13.72 -1.99
C VAL A 66 3.34 -14.23 -3.11
N ASN A 67 4.65 -13.98 -2.99
CA ASN A 67 5.64 -14.47 -3.96
C ASN A 67 5.78 -16.00 -3.95
N ALA A 68 5.40 -16.66 -2.85
CA ALA A 68 5.32 -18.11 -2.76
C ALA A 68 3.99 -18.69 -3.26
N GLY A 69 2.99 -17.84 -3.58
CA GLY A 69 1.64 -18.26 -3.99
C GLY A 69 0.70 -18.58 -2.82
N GLU A 70 1.12 -18.35 -1.58
CA GLU A 70 0.36 -18.63 -0.35
C GLU A 70 -0.65 -17.50 -0.04
N ILE A 71 -1.58 -17.27 -0.97
CA ILE A 71 -2.51 -16.13 -0.95
C ILE A 71 -3.43 -16.12 0.28
N ILE A 72 -3.94 -17.30 0.67
CA ILE A 72 -4.85 -17.42 1.84
C ILE A 72 -4.11 -17.02 3.12
N GLN A 73 -2.86 -17.48 3.27
CA GLN A 73 -2.05 -17.15 4.44
C GLN A 73 -1.69 -15.65 4.47
N ALA A 74 -1.40 -15.06 3.31
CA ALA A 74 -1.16 -13.62 3.20
C ALA A 74 -2.38 -12.81 3.66
N LEU A 75 -3.58 -13.23 3.24
CA LEU A 75 -4.85 -12.63 3.67
C LEU A 75 -5.08 -12.77 5.17
N GLU A 76 -4.80 -13.93 5.76
CA GLU A 76 -4.89 -14.13 7.22
C GLU A 76 -4.00 -13.16 7.99
N MET A 77 -2.79 -12.89 7.49
CA MET A 77 -1.88 -11.94 8.11
C MET A 77 -2.39 -10.49 8.00
N LEU A 78 -3.07 -10.12 6.91
CA LEU A 78 -3.72 -8.81 6.79
C LEU A 78 -4.87 -8.65 7.78
N MET A 79 -5.72 -9.67 7.87
CA MET A 79 -6.84 -9.69 8.82
C MET A 79 -6.34 -9.63 10.28
N LEU A 80 -5.19 -10.24 10.57
CA LEU A 80 -4.56 -10.12 11.90
C LEU A 80 -4.17 -8.67 12.21
N LEU A 81 -3.56 -7.95 11.27
CA LEU A 81 -3.24 -6.52 11.45
C LEU A 81 -4.50 -5.66 11.63
N GLU A 82 -5.56 -5.94 10.86
CA GLU A 82 -6.86 -5.29 10.98
C GLU A 82 -7.47 -5.53 12.38
N SER A 83 -7.47 -6.77 12.85
CA SER A 83 -8.02 -7.12 14.18
C SER A 83 -7.33 -6.41 15.35
N LYS A 84 -6.08 -5.98 15.14
CA LYS A 84 -5.30 -5.23 16.12
C LYS A 84 -5.36 -3.71 15.91
N GLY A 85 -6.02 -3.22 14.87
CA GLY A 85 -6.02 -1.80 14.49
C GLY A 85 -4.66 -1.30 13.99
N LEU A 86 -3.73 -2.21 13.66
CA LEU A 86 -2.33 -1.92 13.32
C LEU A 86 -2.07 -1.87 11.81
N TYR A 87 -3.10 -2.13 11.01
CA TYR A 87 -3.03 -2.07 9.55
C TYR A 87 -2.57 -0.70 9.03
N PHE A 88 -2.88 0.34 9.80
CA PHE A 88 -2.88 1.74 9.41
C PHE A 88 -1.50 2.40 9.28
N CYS A 89 -0.50 1.92 10.01
CA CYS A 89 0.71 2.72 10.26
C CYS A 89 1.90 2.44 9.32
N ASN A 90 1.69 1.83 8.15
CA ASN A 90 2.81 1.26 7.40
C ASN A 90 2.90 1.69 5.94
N HIS A 91 3.70 2.73 5.70
CA HIS A 91 4.28 3.06 4.40
C HIS A 91 4.91 1.82 3.72
N HIS A 92 5.47 0.86 4.48
CA HIS A 92 6.00 -0.39 3.94
C HIS A 92 4.93 -1.32 3.34
N MET A 93 3.73 -1.36 3.91
CA MET A 93 2.60 -2.13 3.36
C MET A 93 2.10 -1.49 2.07
N PHE A 94 1.90 -0.17 2.08
CA PHE A 94 1.56 0.59 0.87
C PHE A 94 2.59 0.39 -0.23
N ARG A 95 3.89 0.54 0.09
CA ARG A 95 4.96 0.30 -0.88
C ARG A 95 4.96 -1.13 -1.41
N PHE A 96 4.69 -2.13 -0.57
CA PHE A 96 4.54 -3.50 -1.03
C PHE A 96 3.43 -3.59 -2.09
N TRP A 97 2.24 -3.07 -1.81
CA TRP A 97 1.13 -3.07 -2.76
C TRP A 97 1.45 -2.34 -4.07
N TYR A 98 2.16 -1.21 -4.02
CA TYR A 98 2.53 -0.47 -5.23
C TYR A 98 3.67 -1.10 -6.03
N SER A 99 4.50 -1.93 -5.37
CA SER A 99 5.65 -2.61 -5.99
C SER A 99 5.33 -4.00 -6.53
N ASN A 100 4.18 -4.57 -6.16
CA ASN A 100 3.85 -5.94 -6.50
C ASN A 100 2.95 -6.04 -7.73
N ASP A 101 3.05 -7.16 -8.43
CA ASP A 101 2.29 -7.40 -9.66
C ASP A 101 0.77 -7.36 -9.37
N MET A 102 0.04 -6.52 -10.13
CA MET A 102 -1.42 -6.34 -10.05
C MET A 102 -2.18 -7.66 -10.08
N LEU A 103 -1.63 -8.70 -10.73
CA LEU A 103 -2.19 -10.05 -10.74
C LEU A 103 -2.24 -10.69 -9.34
N HIS A 104 -1.20 -10.48 -8.53
CA HIS A 104 -1.15 -11.03 -7.17
C HIS A 104 -2.13 -10.31 -6.25
N ILE A 105 -2.22 -8.99 -6.35
CA ILE A 105 -3.16 -8.18 -5.56
C ILE A 105 -4.60 -8.56 -5.91
N ARG A 106 -4.90 -8.77 -7.20
CA ARG A 106 -6.22 -9.23 -7.65
C ARG A 106 -6.57 -10.61 -7.08
N LYS A 107 -5.63 -11.55 -7.00
CA LYS A 107 -5.88 -12.86 -6.36
C LYS A 107 -6.24 -12.72 -4.88
N ILE A 108 -5.54 -11.87 -4.14
CA ILE A 108 -5.84 -11.61 -2.72
C ILE A 108 -7.21 -10.96 -2.58
N LEU A 109 -7.56 -10.01 -3.46
CA LEU A 109 -8.86 -9.36 -3.49
C LEU A 109 -10.00 -10.37 -3.65
N GLU A 110 -9.89 -11.30 -4.59
CA GLU A 110 -10.92 -12.33 -4.79
C GLU A 110 -11.11 -13.22 -3.56
N GLU A 111 -10.02 -13.58 -2.86
CA GLU A 111 -10.13 -14.34 -1.60
C GLU A 111 -10.69 -13.47 -0.46
N ALA A 112 -10.34 -12.17 -0.41
CA ALA A 112 -10.83 -11.23 0.59
C ALA A 112 -12.35 -11.02 0.48
N LYS A 113 -12.87 -10.92 -0.75
CA LYS A 113 -14.32 -10.81 -1.01
C LYS A 113 -15.09 -11.99 -0.47
N LYS A 114 -14.58 -13.22 -0.62
CA LYS A 114 -15.23 -14.44 -0.09
C LYS A 114 -15.33 -14.44 1.44
N LYS A 115 -14.40 -13.75 2.12
CA LYS A 115 -14.36 -13.62 3.57
C LYS A 115 -15.12 -12.40 4.11
N ASP A 116 -15.73 -11.59 3.24
CA ASP A 116 -16.48 -10.36 3.55
C ASP A 116 -15.72 -9.36 4.47
N SER A 117 -14.39 -9.32 4.38
CA SER A 117 -13.60 -8.30 5.08
C SER A 117 -13.64 -6.99 4.28
N LYS A 118 -14.64 -6.15 4.59
CA LYS A 118 -14.87 -4.88 3.89
C LYS A 118 -13.67 -3.96 3.89
N LEU A 119 -12.94 -3.88 5.02
CA LEU A 119 -11.76 -3.02 5.14
C LEU A 119 -10.63 -3.52 4.23
N THR A 120 -10.26 -4.80 4.34
CA THR A 120 -9.20 -5.39 3.51
C THR A 120 -9.56 -5.30 2.02
N VAL A 121 -10.84 -5.51 1.66
CA VAL A 121 -11.32 -5.37 0.28
C VAL A 121 -11.19 -3.94 -0.23
N ALA A 122 -11.57 -2.92 0.57
CA ALA A 122 -11.46 -1.51 0.20
C ALA A 122 -10.02 -1.11 -0.13
N LEU A 123 -9.07 -1.55 0.70
CA LEU A 123 -7.65 -1.23 0.55
C LEU A 123 -7.02 -1.92 -0.66
N LEU A 124 -7.43 -3.15 -0.95
CA LEU A 124 -6.98 -3.87 -2.14
C LEU A 124 -7.52 -3.22 -3.42
N TYR A 125 -8.76 -2.70 -3.40
CA TYR A 125 -9.28 -1.89 -4.50
C TYR A 125 -8.49 -0.59 -4.68
N HIS A 126 -8.23 0.15 -3.60
CA HIS A 126 -7.40 1.35 -3.64
C HIS A 126 -6.04 1.07 -4.28
N ALA A 127 -5.32 0.06 -3.79
CA ALA A 127 -4.02 -0.34 -4.32
C ALA A 127 -4.05 -0.66 -5.83
N LEU A 128 -5.06 -1.40 -6.28
CA LEU A 128 -5.22 -1.73 -7.70
C LEU A 128 -5.57 -0.48 -8.53
N ILE A 129 -6.49 0.37 -8.07
CA ILE A 129 -6.90 1.59 -8.76
C ILE A 129 -5.70 2.53 -8.92
N VAL A 130 -4.99 2.83 -7.82
CA VAL A 130 -3.74 3.61 -7.82
C VAL A 130 -2.74 3.00 -8.80
N GLY A 131 -2.53 1.70 -8.70
CA GLY A 131 -1.59 0.96 -9.55
C GLY A 131 -1.90 1.08 -11.04
N TYR A 132 -3.16 0.93 -11.43
CA TYR A 132 -3.58 1.09 -12.81
C TYR A 132 -3.53 2.54 -13.28
N CYS A 133 -3.81 3.53 -12.43
CA CYS A 133 -3.61 4.95 -12.76
C CYS A 133 -2.12 5.28 -13.01
N LYS A 134 -1.21 4.79 -12.17
CA LYS A 134 0.25 4.95 -12.36
C LYS A 134 0.76 4.29 -13.65
N LEU A 135 0.08 3.25 -14.12
CA LEU A 135 0.34 2.58 -15.40
C LEU A 135 -0.42 3.19 -16.58
N GLN A 136 -1.14 4.31 -16.38
CA GLN A 136 -2.00 4.98 -17.38
C GLN A 136 -3.08 4.04 -17.99
N GLN A 137 -3.48 3.01 -17.25
CA GLN A 137 -4.52 2.06 -17.65
C GLN A 137 -5.87 2.45 -17.04
N PHE A 138 -6.34 3.66 -17.35
CA PHE A 138 -7.51 4.28 -16.71
C PHE A 138 -8.81 3.49 -16.87
N ASP A 139 -9.01 2.81 -18.02
CA ASP A 139 -10.17 1.95 -18.25
C ASP A 139 -10.27 0.82 -17.21
N ARG A 140 -9.13 0.28 -16.78
CA ARG A 140 -9.08 -0.78 -15.77
C ARG A 140 -9.34 -0.21 -14.37
N ALA A 141 -8.83 0.99 -14.08
CA ALA A 141 -9.11 1.70 -12.85
C ALA A 141 -10.62 2.01 -12.70
N LEU A 142 -11.29 2.49 -13.76
CA LEU A 142 -12.73 2.75 -13.75
C LEU A 142 -13.57 1.48 -13.57
N LYS A 143 -13.17 0.37 -14.21
CA LYS A 143 -13.81 -0.93 -13.99
C LYS A 143 -13.71 -1.39 -12.54
N LEU A 144 -12.53 -1.24 -11.92
CA LEU A 144 -12.33 -1.57 -10.51
C LEU A 144 -13.17 -0.68 -9.59
N LEU A 145 -13.30 0.61 -9.90
CA LEU A 145 -14.13 1.53 -9.15
C LEU A 145 -15.62 1.14 -9.20
N THR A 146 -16.08 0.66 -10.36
CA THR A 146 -17.43 0.12 -10.53
C THR A 146 -17.60 -1.18 -9.73
N GLU A 147 -16.64 -2.09 -9.84
CA GLU A 147 -16.62 -3.37 -9.12
C GLU A 147 -16.65 -3.16 -7.58
N MET A 148 -15.90 -2.17 -7.09
CA MET A 148 -15.85 -1.76 -5.70
C MET A 148 -17.20 -1.20 -5.21
N LYS A 149 -17.86 -0.39 -6.04
CA LYS A 149 -19.21 0.13 -5.77
C LYS A 149 -20.22 -1.02 -5.68
N ASP A 150 -20.19 -1.96 -6.63
CA ASP A 150 -21.11 -3.09 -6.67
C ASP A 150 -20.91 -4.05 -5.50
N PHE A 151 -19.68 -4.17 -4.99
CA PHE A 151 -19.39 -4.92 -3.76
C PHE A 151 -19.92 -4.24 -2.48
N GLY A 152 -20.32 -2.97 -2.55
CA GLY A 152 -20.87 -2.24 -1.40
C GLY A 152 -19.81 -1.66 -0.46
N VAL A 153 -18.59 -1.42 -0.97
CA VAL A 153 -17.59 -0.62 -0.25
C VAL A 153 -17.98 0.85 -0.36
N LEU A 154 -18.83 1.30 0.56
CA LEU A 154 -19.43 2.64 0.54
C LEU A 154 -18.59 3.72 1.25
N TYR A 155 -17.56 3.34 2.00
CA TYR A 155 -16.69 4.25 2.78
C TYR A 155 -15.66 5.01 1.92
N THR A 156 -15.90 5.12 0.63
CA THR A 156 -14.92 5.70 -0.29
C THR A 156 -15.62 6.75 -1.12
N ASN A 157 -15.01 7.93 -1.21
CA ASN A 157 -15.43 9.00 -2.10
C ASN A 157 -15.27 8.54 -3.57
N LEU A 158 -16.21 7.71 -4.04
CA LEU A 158 -16.24 7.18 -5.41
C LEU A 158 -16.23 8.33 -6.43
N ASP A 159 -16.83 9.47 -6.07
CA ASP A 159 -16.83 10.70 -6.86
C ASP A 159 -15.43 11.33 -6.94
N GLU A 160 -14.61 11.21 -5.90
CA GLU A 160 -13.23 11.71 -5.93
C GLU A 160 -12.33 10.82 -6.77
N TYR A 161 -12.46 9.49 -6.68
CA TYR A 161 -11.77 8.60 -7.63
C TYR A 161 -12.21 8.85 -9.07
N HIS A 162 -13.51 9.05 -9.33
CA HIS A 162 -13.98 9.39 -10.67
C HIS A 162 -13.38 10.70 -11.18
N LYS A 163 -13.42 11.77 -10.37
CA LYS A 163 -12.83 13.08 -10.72
C LYS A 163 -11.33 12.95 -10.97
N LEU A 164 -10.64 12.22 -10.11
CA LEU A 164 -9.21 12.00 -10.18
C LEU A 164 -8.83 11.24 -11.46
N ILE A 165 -9.46 10.08 -11.70
CA ILE A 165 -9.22 9.27 -12.90
C ILE A 165 -9.55 10.08 -14.16
N HIS A 166 -10.67 10.82 -14.16
CA HIS A 166 -11.05 11.65 -15.29
C HIS A 166 -10.05 12.78 -15.57
N SER A 167 -9.54 13.44 -14.52
CA SER A 167 -8.48 14.45 -14.64
C SER A 167 -7.23 13.84 -15.28
N PHE A 168 -6.84 12.63 -14.88
CA PHE A 168 -5.69 11.95 -15.47
C PHE A 168 -5.90 11.54 -16.92
N CYS A 169 -7.10 11.07 -17.28
CA CYS A 169 -7.44 10.80 -18.67
C CYS A 169 -7.27 12.05 -19.55
N LEU A 170 -7.71 13.22 -19.08
CA LEU A 170 -7.58 14.47 -19.83
C LEU A 170 -6.12 14.87 -20.03
N MET A 171 -5.29 14.80 -18.97
CA MET A 171 -3.87 15.12 -19.08
C MET A 171 -3.12 14.16 -20.02
N ASP A 172 -3.42 12.85 -19.97
CA ASP A 172 -2.84 11.87 -20.89
C ASP A 172 -3.24 12.11 -22.37
N MET A 173 -4.46 12.60 -22.61
CA MET A 173 -4.88 13.02 -23.96
C MET A 173 -4.12 14.26 -24.45
N GLU A 174 -3.99 15.27 -23.59
CA GLU A 174 -3.22 16.50 -23.89
C GLU A 174 -1.75 16.18 -24.17
N TRP A 175 -1.16 15.27 -23.38
CA TRP A 175 0.19 14.75 -23.57
C TRP A 175 0.38 14.07 -24.94
N LYS A 176 -0.53 13.15 -25.31
CA LYS A 176 -0.46 12.44 -26.59
C LYS A 176 -0.54 13.39 -27.78
N LEU A 177 -1.42 14.40 -27.70
CA LEU A 177 -1.52 15.45 -28.71
C LEU A 177 -0.23 16.26 -28.83
N ALA A 178 0.40 16.60 -27.71
CA ALA A 178 1.67 17.32 -27.71
C ALA A 178 2.81 16.50 -28.35
N ILE A 179 2.86 15.18 -28.12
CA ILE A 179 3.81 14.28 -28.81
C ILE A 179 3.54 14.24 -30.31
N GLU A 180 2.29 14.06 -30.73
CA GLU A 180 1.92 14.02 -32.16
C GLU A 180 2.36 15.32 -32.88
N GLN A 181 2.16 16.47 -32.24
CA GLN A 181 2.63 17.75 -32.77
C GLN A 181 4.15 17.84 -32.86
N LEU A 182 4.87 17.25 -31.91
CA LEU A 182 6.34 17.19 -31.88
C LEU A 182 6.94 16.31 -32.98
N GLU A 183 6.26 15.22 -33.35
CA GLU A 183 6.68 14.38 -34.48
C GLU A 183 6.65 15.16 -35.81
N GLU A 184 5.76 16.14 -35.92
CA GLU A 184 5.64 17.04 -37.07
C GLU A 184 6.63 18.22 -37.06
N MET A 185 7.38 18.45 -35.96
CA MET A 185 8.29 19.61 -35.81
C MET A 185 9.73 19.37 -36.29
N GLU A 186 10.38 20.46 -36.72
CA GLU A 186 11.80 20.51 -37.10
C GLU A 186 12.74 20.24 -35.89
N PRO A 187 13.97 19.70 -36.10
CA PRO A 187 14.80 19.14 -35.02
C PRO A 187 15.28 20.13 -33.95
N MET A 188 15.42 21.43 -34.27
CA MET A 188 15.92 22.43 -33.31
C MET A 188 14.85 22.90 -32.33
N ASP A 189 13.58 22.89 -32.72
CA ASP A 189 12.47 23.26 -31.84
C ASP A 189 12.07 22.10 -30.92
N ARG A 190 12.53 20.89 -31.25
CA ARG A 190 12.19 19.63 -30.58
C ARG A 190 12.78 19.52 -29.17
N GLU A 191 14.04 19.91 -28.98
CA GLU A 191 14.76 19.77 -27.70
C GLU A 191 14.15 20.62 -26.56
N MET A 192 13.67 21.83 -26.87
CA MET A 192 13.04 22.72 -25.88
C MET A 192 11.68 22.18 -25.41
N VAL A 193 10.89 21.61 -26.33
CA VAL A 193 9.57 21.06 -26.01
C VAL A 193 9.69 19.69 -25.33
N GLU A 194 10.73 18.91 -25.63
CA GLU A 194 11.04 17.65 -24.92
C GLU A 194 11.31 17.87 -23.42
N ASP A 195 12.01 18.94 -23.05
CA ASP A 195 12.24 19.32 -21.65
C ASP A 195 10.95 19.76 -20.94
N GLU A 196 10.11 20.57 -21.61
CA GLU A 196 8.79 20.96 -21.08
C GLU A 196 7.88 19.73 -20.88
N LEU A 197 7.87 18.81 -21.85
CA LEU A 197 7.15 17.56 -21.77
C LEU A 197 7.65 16.68 -20.61
N HIS A 198 8.96 16.49 -20.46
CA HIS A 198 9.50 15.74 -19.34
C HIS A 198 9.09 16.38 -18.00
N THR A 199 9.13 17.70 -17.92
CA THR A 199 8.72 18.45 -16.72
C THR A 199 7.24 18.24 -16.42
N MET A 200 6.36 18.33 -17.42
CA MET A 200 4.93 18.03 -17.29
C MET A 200 4.68 16.59 -16.83
N ALA A 201 5.35 15.59 -17.42
CA ALA A 201 5.21 14.19 -17.02
C ALA A 201 5.67 13.93 -15.57
N THR A 202 6.69 14.65 -15.09
CA THR A 202 7.13 14.57 -13.69
C THR A 202 6.16 15.26 -12.73
N MET A 203 5.60 16.42 -13.11
CA MET A 203 4.59 17.13 -12.32
C MET A 203 3.29 16.31 -12.23
N ASP A 204 2.86 15.67 -13.31
CA ASP A 204 1.72 14.76 -13.33
C ASP A 204 1.92 13.61 -12.36
N ARG A 205 3.07 12.94 -12.42
CA ARG A 205 3.39 11.82 -11.50
C ARG A 205 3.41 12.25 -10.04
N GLN A 206 3.95 13.43 -9.75
CA GLN A 206 4.01 13.95 -8.38
C GLN A 206 2.61 14.35 -7.87
N MET A 207 1.81 15.04 -8.69
CA MET A 207 0.42 15.36 -8.37
C MET A 207 -0.44 14.10 -8.18
N VAL A 208 -0.19 13.03 -8.95
CA VAL A 208 -0.80 11.71 -8.76
C VAL A 208 -0.46 11.16 -7.38
N GLU A 209 0.81 11.18 -7.01
CA GLU A 209 1.28 10.64 -5.74
C GLU A 209 0.69 11.42 -4.55
N GLU A 210 0.73 12.75 -4.58
CA GLU A 210 0.19 13.61 -3.53
C GLU A 210 -1.32 13.42 -3.34
N ARG A 211 -2.12 13.49 -4.41
CA ARG A 211 -3.59 13.35 -4.32
C ARG A 211 -4.03 11.95 -3.88
N LEU A 212 -3.29 10.91 -4.27
CA LEU A 212 -3.59 9.55 -3.83
C LEU A 212 -3.20 9.31 -2.38
N GLU A 213 -2.12 9.94 -1.91
CA GLU A 213 -1.75 9.96 -0.50
C GLU A 213 -2.82 10.68 0.34
N GLU A 214 -3.29 11.86 -0.09
CA GLU A 214 -4.39 12.59 0.57
C GLU A 214 -5.67 11.76 0.66
N MET A 215 -6.12 11.16 -0.45
CA MET A 215 -7.31 10.30 -0.44
C MET A 215 -7.13 9.06 0.44
N SER A 216 -5.91 8.52 0.51
CA SER A 216 -5.63 7.42 1.42
C SER A 216 -5.77 7.89 2.87
N GLU A 217 -5.23 9.05 3.25
CA GLU A 217 -5.30 9.61 4.61
C GLU A 217 -6.73 9.93 5.05
N GLU A 218 -7.59 10.42 4.16
CA GLU A 218 -9.00 10.68 4.48
C GLU A 218 -9.81 9.40 4.72
N GLN A 219 -9.67 8.39 3.85
CA GLN A 219 -10.29 7.07 4.04
C GLN A 219 -9.84 6.42 5.35
N LEU A 220 -8.56 6.60 5.65
CA LEU A 220 -7.92 6.16 6.85
C LEU A 220 -8.56 6.87 8.08
N GLU A 221 -8.74 8.18 8.07
CA GLU A 221 -9.37 8.89 9.19
C GLU A 221 -10.84 8.47 9.41
N GLU A 222 -11.62 8.24 8.35
CA GLU A 222 -12.99 7.75 8.47
C GLU A 222 -13.08 6.35 9.13
N VAL A 223 -12.15 5.46 8.78
CA VAL A 223 -12.05 4.13 9.39
C VAL A 223 -11.64 4.23 10.86
N ARG A 224 -10.68 5.11 11.19
CA ARG A 224 -10.27 5.37 12.57
C ARG A 224 -11.44 5.84 13.42
N ILE A 225 -12.26 6.76 12.89
CA ILE A 225 -13.48 7.25 13.54
C ILE A 225 -14.51 6.12 13.71
N SER A 226 -14.68 5.25 12.70
CA SER A 226 -15.59 4.09 12.81
C SER A 226 -15.12 3.09 13.86
N MET A 227 -13.83 2.76 13.93
CA MET A 227 -13.29 1.83 14.92
C MET A 227 -13.38 2.38 16.36
N GLN A 228 -13.16 3.69 16.56
CA GLN A 228 -13.34 4.31 17.86
C GLN A 228 -14.78 4.21 18.37
N LYS A 229 -15.78 4.28 17.48
CA LYS A 229 -17.20 4.06 17.82
C LYS A 229 -17.53 2.62 18.20
N TYR A 230 -16.78 1.63 17.71
CA TYR A 230 -16.97 0.22 18.07
C TYR A 230 -16.32 -0.15 19.42
N LEU A 231 -15.38 0.66 19.91
CA LEU A 231 -14.66 0.45 21.17
C LEU A 231 -15.18 1.32 22.33
N SER A 232 -16.17 2.20 22.08
CA SER A 232 -16.87 3.04 23.06
C SER A 232 -18.24 2.48 23.41
#